data_AF-A0A850LWL9-F1
#
_entry.id   AF-A0A850LWL9-F1
#
_cell.length_a   1.000
_cell.length_b   1.000
_cell.length_c   1.000
_cell.angle_alpha   90.00
_cell.angle_beta   90.00
_cell.angle_gamma   90.00
#
_symmetry.space_group_name_H-M   'P 1'
#
loop_
_entity.id
_entity.type
_entity.pdbx_description
1 polymer ?
#
loop_
_entity_poly.entity_id
_entity_poly.type
_entity_poly.pdbx_seq_one_letter_code
_entity_poly.pdbx_strand_id
1 'polypeptide(L)'
;MIHNVWILNTNGICLLDRNYSSIDVDKNLVAGFVSAIESFSKKLTQRHVDSIVMGDIRILYIVGEKIIVAIAIDSEDDEEEIRRKVEALQRTFVKMYENKIHLTEVDVFKDFRKIIDMVLYLDWNFEYDRKISS
;
A
#
# COMPACT_ATOMS: atom_id res chain seq x y z
N MET A 1 -12.71 0.56 -6.66
CA MET A 1 -12.20 1.90 -6.32
C MET A 1 -11.09 1.82 -5.25
N ILE A 2 -10.08 2.69 -5.32
CA ILE A 2 -9.07 2.82 -4.24
C ILE A 2 -9.59 3.75 -3.15
N HIS A 3 -9.58 3.29 -1.89
CA HIS A 3 -10.00 4.07 -0.73
C HIS A 3 -8.83 4.71 0.00
N ASN A 4 -7.80 3.93 0.31
CA ASN A 4 -6.70 4.35 1.17
C ASN A 4 -5.42 3.62 0.83
N VAL A 5 -4.28 4.28 1.05
CA VAL A 5 -2.94 3.69 1.01
C VAL A 5 -2.20 4.04 2.29
N TRP A 6 -1.53 3.05 2.87
CA TRP A 6 -0.66 3.20 4.02
C TRP A 6 0.71 2.61 3.74
N ILE A 7 1.75 3.34 4.14
CA ILE A 7 3.13 2.87 4.16
C ILE A 7 3.54 2.79 5.62
N LEU A 8 3.83 1.58 6.07
CA LEU A 8 4.21 1.27 7.43
C LEU A 8 5.67 0.83 7.46
N ASN A 9 6.39 1.14 8.54
CA ASN A 9 7.63 0.41 8.81
C ASN A 9 7.29 -0.98 9.39
N THR A 10 8.29 -1.86 9.48
CA THR A 10 8.13 -3.20 10.05
C THR A 10 7.83 -3.23 11.55
N ASN A 11 7.90 -2.08 12.23
CA ASN A 11 7.50 -1.92 13.64
C ASN A 11 6.02 -1.52 13.78
N GLY A 12 5.26 -1.43 12.69
CA GLY A 12 3.85 -1.06 12.72
C GLY A 12 3.62 0.44 12.94
N ILE A 13 4.58 1.29 12.60
CA ILE A 13 4.40 2.75 12.59
C ILE A 13 4.01 3.18 11.19
N CYS A 14 2.91 3.94 11.07
CA CYS A 14 2.52 4.57 9.81
C CYS A 14 3.45 5.74 9.48
N LEU A 15 4.28 5.55 8.45
CA LEU A 15 5.22 6.55 7.92
C LEU A 15 4.50 7.55 7.00
N LEU A 16 3.52 7.06 6.24
CA LEU A 16 2.75 7.85 5.30
C LEU A 16 1.39 7.22 5.03
N ASP A 17 0.39 8.07 4.87
CA ASP A 17 -0.95 7.69 4.45
C ASP A 17 -1.47 8.61 3.33
N ARG A 18 -2.36 8.03 2.51
CA ARG A 18 -3.20 8.73 1.54
C ARG A 18 -4.63 8.21 1.61
N ASN A 19 -5.58 9.12 1.66
CA ASN A 19 -7.01 8.84 1.65
C ASN A 19 -7.64 9.44 0.39
N TYR A 20 -8.44 8.64 -0.32
CA TYR A 20 -9.15 8.99 -1.56
C TYR A 20 -10.68 8.89 -1.42
N SER A 21 -11.20 8.51 -0.25
CA SER A 21 -12.64 8.31 -0.04
C SER A 21 -13.12 8.95 1.27
N SER A 22 -14.40 8.77 1.62
CA SER A 22 -14.94 9.19 2.92
C SER A 22 -14.61 8.22 4.05
N ILE A 23 -13.95 7.09 3.76
CA ILE A 23 -13.54 6.11 4.76
C ILE A 23 -12.36 6.68 5.54
N ASP A 24 -12.64 7.27 6.70
CA ASP A 24 -11.62 7.80 7.60
C ASP A 24 -11.33 6.78 8.71
N VAL A 25 -10.26 6.01 8.52
CA VAL A 25 -9.79 5.03 9.50
C VAL A 25 -8.52 5.56 10.14
N ASP A 26 -8.46 5.49 11.47
CA ASP A 26 -7.26 5.83 12.22
C ASP A 26 -6.06 5.00 11.74
N LYS A 27 -5.03 5.69 11.26
CA LYS A 27 -3.82 5.06 10.71
C LYS A 27 -3.09 4.15 11.72
N ASN A 28 -3.17 4.44 13.02
CA ASN A 28 -2.58 3.59 14.06
C ASN A 28 -3.39 2.32 14.26
N LEU A 29 -4.72 2.38 14.12
CA LEU A 29 -5.58 1.20 14.14
C LEU A 29 -5.22 0.27 12.98
N VAL A 30 -5.10 0.80 11.76
CA VAL A 30 -4.70 0.03 10.58
C VAL A 30 -3.32 -0.58 10.77
N ALA A 31 -2.34 0.22 11.22
CA ALA A 31 -0.98 -0.25 11.39
C ALA A 31 -0.88 -1.35 12.46
N GLY A 32 -1.58 -1.21 13.58
CA GLY A 32 -1.68 -2.23 14.62
C GLY A 32 -2.34 -3.51 14.13
N PHE A 33 -3.45 -3.40 13.39
CA PHE A 33 -4.18 -4.53 12.83
C PHE A 33 -3.33 -5.33 11.82
N VAL A 34 -2.74 -4.65 10.83
CA VAL A 34 -1.86 -5.28 9.82
C VAL A 34 -0.68 -5.96 10.50
N SER A 35 -0.04 -5.29 11.47
CA SER A 35 1.11 -5.85 12.18
C SER A 35 0.76 -7.08 13.03
N ALA A 36 -0.41 -7.07 13.67
CA ALA A 36 -0.90 -8.19 14.47
C ALA A 36 -1.22 -9.40 13.59
N ILE A 37 -1.92 -9.19 12.47
CA ILE A 37 -2.24 -10.26 11.52
C ILE A 37 -0.97 -10.83 10.89
N GLU A 38 -0.02 -10.01 10.49
CA GLU A 38 1.25 -10.48 9.95
C GLU A 38 2.04 -11.32 10.97
N SER A 39 2.11 -10.83 12.20
CA SER A 39 2.76 -11.58 13.29
C SER A 39 2.07 -12.91 13.58
N PHE A 40 0.74 -12.93 13.50
CA PHE A 40 -0.07 -14.13 13.68
C PHE A 40 0.15 -15.13 12.54
N SER A 41 0.02 -14.69 11.29
CA SER A 41 0.21 -15.53 10.10
C SER A 41 1.61 -16.14 10.07
N LYS A 42 2.64 -15.34 10.31
CA LYS A 42 4.02 -15.83 10.35
C LYS A 42 4.24 -16.91 11.42
N LYS A 43 3.61 -16.78 12.59
CA LYS A 43 3.67 -17.80 13.65
C LYS A 43 2.90 -19.07 13.29
N LEU A 44 1.76 -18.94 12.62
CA LEU A 44 0.87 -20.07 12.32
C LEU A 44 1.32 -20.86 11.09
N THR A 45 1.73 -20.16 10.03
CA THR A 45 1.94 -20.76 8.69
C THR A 45 3.34 -20.56 8.16
N GLN A 46 4.17 -19.73 8.82
CA GLN A 46 5.47 -19.26 8.31
C GLN A 46 5.35 -18.49 6.98
N ARG A 47 4.15 -18.00 6.64
CA ARG A 47 3.87 -17.22 5.43
C ARG A 47 3.28 -15.86 5.79
N HIS A 48 3.40 -14.93 4.84
CA HIS A 48 2.69 -13.65 4.86
C HIS A 48 1.23 -13.84 4.47
N VAL A 49 0.39 -12.89 4.85
CA VAL A 49 -0.97 -12.82 4.33
C VAL A 49 -0.96 -12.10 2.99
N ASP A 50 -1.72 -12.63 2.04
CA ASP A 50 -1.80 -12.08 0.69
C ASP A 50 -2.79 -10.91 0.59
N SER A 51 -3.94 -11.03 1.26
CA SER A 51 -5.01 -10.04 1.33
C SER A 51 -5.96 -10.31 2.50
N ILE A 52 -6.71 -9.29 2.91
CA ILE A 52 -7.80 -9.40 3.90
C ILE A 52 -9.07 -8.90 3.22
N VAL A 53 -10.12 -9.71 3.20
CA VAL A 53 -11.43 -9.35 2.62
C VAL A 53 -12.45 -9.17 3.74
N MET A 54 -13.14 -8.03 3.77
CA MET A 54 -14.11 -7.63 4.78
C MET A 54 -15.34 -7.01 4.08
N GLY A 55 -16.35 -7.86 3.82
CA GLY A 55 -17.49 -7.45 3.00
C GLY A 55 -17.01 -6.99 1.62
N ASP A 56 -17.41 -5.78 1.25
CA ASP A 56 -17.10 -5.19 -0.06
C ASP A 56 -15.72 -4.52 -0.11
N ILE A 57 -14.93 -4.58 0.98
CA ILE A 57 -13.59 -3.99 1.05
C ILE A 57 -12.54 -5.10 1.08
N ARG A 58 -11.50 -4.95 0.27
CA ARG A 58 -10.27 -5.75 0.31
C ARG A 58 -9.10 -4.87 0.73
N ILE A 59 -8.32 -5.32 1.71
CA ILE A 59 -7.01 -4.77 2.02
C ILE A 59 -5.97 -5.69 1.40
N LEU A 60 -5.24 -5.18 0.40
CA LEU A 60 -4.05 -5.82 -0.14
C LEU A 60 -2.83 -5.23 0.55
N TYR A 61 -1.81 -6.03 0.82
CA TYR A 61 -0.55 -5.48 1.26
C TYR A 61 0.65 -6.31 0.83
N ILE A 62 1.77 -5.60 0.65
CA ILE A 62 3.06 -6.17 0.30
C ILE A 62 4.01 -5.95 1.47
N VAL A 63 4.51 -7.05 2.01
CA VAL A 63 5.48 -7.06 3.10
C VAL A 63 6.88 -7.13 2.50
N GLY A 64 7.68 -6.10 2.75
CA GLY A 64 9.10 -6.08 2.43
C GLY A 64 9.97 -6.15 3.69
N GLU A 65 11.28 -6.15 3.47
CA GLU A 65 12.25 -6.19 4.58
C GLU A 65 12.21 -4.93 5.47
N LYS A 66 11.90 -3.77 4.88
CA LYS A 66 11.97 -2.47 5.57
C LYS A 66 10.61 -1.82 5.82
N ILE A 67 9.65 -2.08 4.93
CA ILE A 67 8.33 -1.47 4.95
C ILE A 67 7.24 -2.48 4.57
N ILE A 68 6.02 -2.16 4.98
CA ILE A 68 4.78 -2.79 4.52
C ILE A 68 3.99 -1.71 3.79
N VAL A 69 3.52 -2.00 2.58
CA VAL A 69 2.58 -1.12 1.86
C VAL A 69 1.24 -1.79 1.83
N ALA A 70 0.21 -1.13 2.37
CA ALA A 70 -1.16 -1.60 2.39
C ALA A 70 -2.07 -0.67 1.59
N ILE A 71 -3.05 -1.22 0.89
CA ILE A 71 -4.05 -0.50 0.12
C ILE A 71 -5.44 -1.09 0.39
N ALA A 72 -6.41 -0.23 0.67
CA ALA A 72 -7.82 -0.60 0.74
C ALA A 72 -8.49 -0.29 -0.61
N ILE A 73 -9.14 -1.29 -1.17
CA ILE A 73 -9.85 -1.24 -2.45
C ILE A 73 -11.23 -1.90 -2.32
N ASP A 74 -12.11 -1.68 -3.30
CA ASP A 74 -13.32 -2.49 -3.44
C ASP A 74 -12.93 -3.94 -3.73
N SER A 75 -13.67 -4.91 -3.19
CA SER A 75 -13.37 -6.33 -3.37
C SER A 75 -13.53 -6.83 -4.81
N GLU A 76 -14.24 -6.07 -5.65
CA GLU A 76 -14.48 -6.36 -7.07
C GLU A 76 -13.35 -5.85 -7.99
N ASP A 77 -12.43 -5.02 -7.48
CA ASP A 77 -11.30 -4.51 -8.27
C ASP A 77 -10.31 -5.63 -8.65
N ASP A 78 -9.62 -5.43 -9.79
CA ASP A 78 -8.56 -6.33 -10.28
C ASP A 78 -7.37 -6.35 -9.31
N GLU A 79 -7.28 -7.44 -8.54
CA GLU A 79 -6.23 -7.63 -7.55
C GLU A 79 -4.82 -7.65 -8.17
N GLU A 80 -4.64 -8.25 -9.36
CA GLU A 80 -3.31 -8.36 -9.96
C GLU A 80 -2.79 -7.01 -10.43
N GLU A 81 -3.65 -6.19 -11.03
CA GLU A 81 -3.31 -4.83 -11.43
C GLU A 81 -2.90 -3.99 -10.21
N ILE A 82 -3.73 -4.00 -9.17
CA ILE A 82 -3.44 -3.25 -7.95
C ILE A 82 -2.17 -3.77 -7.27
N ARG A 83 -1.95 -5.08 -7.23
CA ARG A 83 -0.74 -5.68 -6.66
C ARG A 83 0.52 -5.18 -7.37
N ARG A 84 0.53 -5.13 -8.71
CA ARG A 84 1.66 -4.57 -9.48
C ARG A 84 1.95 -3.12 -9.12
N LYS A 85 0.91 -2.30 -8.93
CA LYS A 85 1.04 -0.89 -8.50
C LYS A 85 1.60 -0.77 -7.09
N VAL A 86 1.10 -1.57 -6.13
CA VAL A 86 1.57 -1.57 -4.74
C VAL A 86 3.04 -1.98 -4.66
N GLU A 87 3.46 -2.99 -5.42
CA GLU A 87 4.86 -3.38 -5.50
C GLU A 87 5.75 -2.27 -6.11
N ALA A 88 5.26 -1.57 -7.13
CA ALA A 88 5.95 -0.42 -7.71
C ALA A 88 6.13 0.71 -6.68
N LEU A 89 5.09 1.00 -5.89
CA LEU A 89 5.16 1.96 -4.78
C LEU A 89 6.19 1.54 -3.72
N GLN A 90 6.15 0.27 -3.30
CA GLN A 90 7.10 -0.26 -2.33
C GLN A 90 8.56 -0.09 -2.80
N ARG A 91 8.88 -0.54 -4.01
CA ARG A 91 10.22 -0.42 -4.59
C ARG A 91 10.67 1.05 -4.67
N THR A 92 9.78 1.93 -5.11
CA THR A 92 10.09 3.36 -5.28
C THR A 92 10.31 4.04 -3.92
N PHE A 93 9.48 3.73 -2.93
CA PHE A 93 9.61 4.28 -1.58
C PHE A 93 10.93 3.87 -0.94
N VAL A 94 11.26 2.57 -0.98
CA VAL A 94 12.53 2.07 -0.42
C VAL A 94 13.71 2.74 -1.12
N LYS A 95 13.70 2.83 -2.45
CA LYS A 95 14.78 3.49 -3.21
C LYS A 95 14.99 4.96 -2.83
N MET A 96 13.91 5.69 -2.55
CA MET A 96 13.98 7.12 -2.20
C MET A 96 14.36 7.37 -0.74
N TYR A 97 13.94 6.49 0.17
CA TYR A 97 13.98 6.74 1.60
C TYR A 97 14.73 5.68 2.40
N GLU A 98 15.50 4.81 1.77
CA GLU A 98 16.18 3.67 2.40
C GLU A 98 16.85 4.02 3.74
N ASN A 99 17.59 5.13 3.75
CA ASN A 99 18.37 5.61 4.90
C ASN A 99 17.54 6.45 5.89
N LYS A 100 16.25 6.64 5.64
CA LYS A 100 15.34 7.49 6.41
C LYS A 100 14.14 6.74 6.99
N ILE A 101 13.91 5.47 6.62
CA ILE A 101 12.76 4.64 7.08
C ILE A 101 12.72 4.49 8.62
N HIS A 102 13.87 4.60 9.29
CA HIS A 102 13.95 4.55 10.75
C HIS A 102 13.46 5.86 11.42
N LEU A 103 13.31 6.94 10.66
CA LEU A 103 12.78 8.20 11.16
C LEU A 103 11.28 8.07 11.33
N THR A 104 10.78 8.47 12.49
CA THR A 104 9.35 8.51 12.81
C THR A 104 8.70 9.83 12.39
N GLU A 105 9.50 10.78 11.89
CA GLU A 105 9.04 12.08 11.41
C GLU A 105 8.31 11.93 10.07
N VAL A 106 6.97 11.95 10.13
CA VAL A 106 6.05 11.80 8.97
C VAL A 106 6.34 12.84 7.88
N ASP A 107 6.83 14.02 8.25
CA ASP A 107 7.09 15.12 7.32
C ASP A 107 8.15 14.80 6.27
N VAL A 108 9.08 13.91 6.60
CA VAL A 108 10.15 13.46 5.70
C VAL A 108 9.61 12.75 4.45
N PHE A 109 8.43 12.14 4.55
CA PHE A 109 7.86 11.28 3.51
C PHE A 109 6.71 11.95 2.73
N LYS A 110 6.31 13.18 3.10
CA LYS A 110 5.14 13.87 2.53
C LYS A 110 5.20 14.01 1.01
N ASP A 111 6.38 14.24 0.43
CA ASP A 111 6.53 14.43 -1.02
C ASP A 111 6.20 13.16 -1.82
N PHE A 112 6.32 11.98 -1.20
CA PHE A 112 5.99 10.72 -1.84
C PHE A 112 4.50 10.59 -2.16
N ARG A 113 3.64 11.38 -1.52
CA ARG A 113 2.21 11.46 -1.81
C ARG A 113 1.92 11.70 -3.29
N LYS A 114 2.69 12.56 -3.94
CA LYS A 114 2.55 12.85 -5.38
C LYS A 114 2.88 11.63 -6.24
N ILE A 115 3.81 10.79 -5.78
CA ILE A 115 4.20 9.55 -6.45
C ILE A 115 3.12 8.48 -6.26
N ILE A 116 2.51 8.40 -5.07
CA ILE A 116 1.33 7.55 -4.85
C ILE A 116 0.23 7.93 -5.83
N ASP A 117 -0.12 9.21 -5.89
CA ASP A 117 -1.14 9.73 -6.79
C ASP A 117 -0.77 9.38 -8.26
N MET A 118 0.50 9.60 -8.66
CA MET A 118 0.97 9.28 -10.00
C MET A 118 0.85 7.79 -10.34
N VAL A 119 1.34 6.87 -9.50
CA VAL A 119 1.35 5.43 -9.80
C VAL A 119 -0.05 4.83 -9.81
N LEU A 120 -0.94 5.30 -8.93
CA LEU A 120 -2.29 4.74 -8.85
C LEU A 120 -3.21 5.22 -9.97
N TYR A 121 -3.03 6.47 -10.43
CA TYR A 121 -3.86 7.07 -11.47
C TYR A 121 -3.26 7.01 -12.89
N LEU A 122 -1.96 6.78 -13.08
CA LEU A 122 -1.36 6.75 -14.43
C LEU A 122 -1.65 5.50 -15.26
N ASP A 123 -2.37 4.51 -14.75
CA ASP A 123 -2.77 3.33 -15.54
C ASP A 123 -4.13 3.49 -16.26
N TRP A 124 -4.81 4.64 -16.18
CA TRP A 124 -6.01 4.89 -17.00
C TRP A 124 -5.70 5.22 -18.48
N ASN A 125 -4.44 5.44 -18.84
CA ASN A 125 -4.05 5.87 -20.20
C ASN A 125 -3.01 5.00 -20.93
N PHE A 126 -2.50 3.91 -20.34
CA PHE A 126 -1.53 3.05 -21.07
C PHE A 126 -2.17 2.01 -22.00
N GLU A 127 -3.50 1.85 -21.99
CA GLU A 127 -4.22 1.10 -23.03
C GLU A 127 -4.66 1.94 -24.24
N TYR A 128 -4.58 3.28 -24.17
CA TYR A 128 -4.94 4.12 -25.32
C TYR A 128 -3.82 4.16 -26.39
N ASP A 129 -2.55 4.08 -25.98
CA ASP A 129 -1.39 4.15 -26.89
C ASP A 129 -1.02 2.80 -27.55
N ARG A 130 -1.65 1.68 -27.18
CA ARG A 130 -1.46 0.39 -27.89
C ARG A 130 -2.47 0.12 -29.00
N LYS A 131 -3.51 0.95 -29.16
CA LYS A 131 -4.53 0.81 -30.22
C LYS A 131 -4.38 1.79 -31.38
N ILE A 132 -3.40 2.70 -31.34
CA ILE A 132 -3.13 3.68 -32.43
C ILE A 132 -1.80 3.38 -33.14
N SER A 133 -1.14 2.26 -32.82
CA SER A 133 0.09 1.80 -33.49
C SER A 133 -0.02 0.36 -34.04
N SER A 134 -1.23 -0.11 -34.32
CA SER A 134 -1.50 -1.35 -35.05
C SER A 134 -2.22 -1.05 -36.37
#